data_AF-A0A2I7ML82-F1
#
_entry.id   AF-A0A2I7ML82-F1
#
_cell.length_a   1.000
_cell.length_b   1.000
_cell.length_c   1.000
_cell.angle_alpha   90.00
_cell.angle_beta   90.00
_cell.angle_gamma   90.00
#
_symmetry.space_group_name_H-M   'P 1'
#
loop_
_entity.id
_entity.type
_entity.pdbx_description
1 polymer ?
#
loop_
_entity_poly.entity_id
_entity_poly.type
_entity_poly.pdbx_seq_one_letter_code
_entity_poly.pdbx_strand_id
1 'polypeptide(L)' 'HLLAKKNGWGTMVSHRSGETEDTFIADLVVGLSTGQIKTGAPCRSERL' A
#
# COMPACT_ATOMS: atom_id res chain seq x y z
N HIS A 1 9.37 3.70 -6.01
CA HIS A 1 9.92 2.42 -5.51
C HIS A 1 11.41 2.24 -5.84
N LEU A 2 11.83 2.16 -7.11
CA LEU A 2 13.23 1.86 -7.49
C LEU A 2 14.27 2.82 -6.87
N LEU A 3 13.98 4.12 -6.83
CA LEU A 3 14.86 5.11 -6.18
C LEU A 3 15.05 4.82 -4.68
N ALA A 4 13.95 4.67 -3.95
CA ALA A 4 13.97 4.37 -2.51
C ALA A 4 14.67 3.03 -2.22
N LYS A 5 14.34 1.97 -2.99
CA LYS A 5 14.95 0.64 -2.83
C LYS A 5 16.45 0.65 -3.11
N LYS A 6 16.91 1.37 -4.15
CA LYS A 6 18.33 1.54 -4.45
C LYS A 6 19.10 2.26 -3.32
N ASN A 7 18.43 3.18 -2.63
CA ASN A 7 18.99 3.89 -1.47
C ASN A 7 18.82 3.13 -0.14
N GLY A 8 18.36 1.87 -0.17
CA GLY A 8 18.19 1.05 1.03
C GLY A 8 17.00 1.45 1.91
N TRP A 9 16.06 2.27 1.40
CA TRP A 9 14.88 2.69 2.16
C TRP A 9 13.73 1.70 2.01
N GLY A 10 13.04 1.43 3.12
CA GLY A 10 11.75 0.76 3.10
C GLY A 10 10.71 1.60 2.34
N THR A 11 9.83 0.95 1.58
CA THR A 11 8.69 1.61 0.93
C THR A 11 7.42 1.05 1.56
N MET A 12 6.51 1.91 2.01
CA MET A 12 5.18 1.52 2.48
C MET A 12 4.16 2.08 1.50
N VAL A 13 3.37 1.21 0.88
CA VAL A 13 2.23 1.65 0.07
C VAL A 13 1.08 1.97 1.03
N SER A 14 0.37 3.07 0.79
CA SER A 14 -0.68 3.53 1.69
C SER A 14 -1.95 3.90 0.94
N HIS A 15 -3.08 3.62 1.58
CA HIS A 15 -4.36 4.22 1.25
C HIS A 15 -4.38 5.74 1.47
N ARG A 16 -5.46 6.39 1.06
CA ARG A 16 -5.84 7.76 1.42
C ARG A 16 -7.07 7.74 2.34
N SER A 17 -7.31 8.84 3.03
CA SER A 17 -8.38 8.94 4.03
C SER A 17 -9.78 8.82 3.41
N GLY A 18 -9.96 9.31 2.18
CA GLY A 18 -11.13 9.02 1.34
C GLY A 18 -10.72 8.00 0.30
N GLU A 19 -11.24 6.78 0.43
CA GLU A 19 -10.94 5.65 -0.45
C GLU A 19 -12.22 5.13 -1.09
N THR A 20 -12.07 4.33 -2.13
CA THR A 20 -13.15 3.61 -2.79
C THR A 20 -13.09 2.12 -2.43
N GLU A 21 -13.96 1.31 -3.01
CA GLU A 21 -13.89 -0.15 -2.91
C GLU A 21 -12.79 -0.76 -3.81
N ASP A 22 -11.98 0.08 -4.46
CA ASP A 22 -10.88 -0.37 -5.31
C ASP A 22 -9.71 -0.92 -4.48
N THR A 23 -9.17 -2.04 -4.93
CA THR A 23 -8.11 -2.78 -4.23
C THR A 23 -6.74 -2.68 -4.93
N PHE A 24 -6.55 -1.73 -5.85
CA PHE A 24 -5.34 -1.58 -6.66
C PHE A 24 -4.05 -1.58 -5.84
N ILE A 25 -4.06 -0.93 -4.67
CA ILE A 25 -2.87 -0.84 -3.83
C ILE A 25 -2.43 -2.19 -3.23
N ALA A 26 -3.33 -3.18 -3.12
CA ALA A 26 -3.00 -4.52 -2.67
C ALA A 26 -2.12 -5.25 -3.72
N ASP A 27 -2.56 -5.24 -4.98
CA ASP A 27 -1.78 -5.80 -6.09
C ASP A 27 -0.46 -5.05 -6.29
N LEU A 28 -0.49 -3.72 -6.15
CA LEU A 28 0.70 -2.89 -6.28
C LEU A 28 1.78 -3.24 -5.24
N VAL A 29 1.40 -3.51 -3.98
CA VAL A 29 2.33 -3.92 -2.92
C VAL A 29 3.03 -5.22 -3.24
N VAL A 30 2.27 -6.21 -3.72
CA VAL A 30 2.79 -7.52 -4.10
C VAL A 30 3.71 -7.38 -5.32
N GLY A 31 3.25 -6.69 -6.37
CA GLY A 31 4.01 -6.48 -7.60
C GLY A 31 5.32 -5.69 -7.39
N LEU A 32 5.32 -4.72 -6.48
CA LEU A 32 6.53 -3.99 -6.11
C LEU A 32 7.38 -4.70 -5.04
N SER A 33 6.86 -5.77 -4.42
CA SER A 33 7.50 -6.48 -3.31
C SER A 33 7.98 -5.52 -2.22
N THR A 34 7.10 -4.61 -1.79
CA THR A 34 7.46 -3.60 -0.77
C THR A 34 7.52 -4.17 0.64
N GLY A 35 6.78 -5.25 0.90
CA GLY A 35 6.71 -5.93 2.19
C GLY A 35 5.88 -5.21 3.26
N GLN A 36 5.38 -4.01 2.98
CA GLN A 36 4.58 -3.21 3.92
C GLN A 36 3.45 -2.47 3.19
N ILE A 37 2.25 -2.53 3.79
CA ILE A 37 1.04 -1.82 3.36
C ILE A 37 0.35 -1.16 4.55
N LYS A 38 -0.19 0.04 4.35
CA LYS A 38 -1.06 0.73 5.30
C LYS A 38 -2.41 1.00 4.64
N THR A 39 -3.38 0.12 4.91
CA THR A 39 -4.74 0.21 4.35
C THR A 39 -5.80 0.59 5.40
N GLY A 40 -5.38 1.12 6.55
CA GLY A 40 -6.28 1.55 7.63
C GLY A 40 -6.58 0.46 8.66
N ALA A 41 -7.51 0.75 9.57
CA ALA A 41 -8.00 -0.22 10.54
C ALA A 41 -8.90 -1.25 9.84
N PRO A 42 -9.08 -2.46 10.41
CA PRO A 42 -9.97 -3.50 9.87
C PRO A 42 -11.44 -3.15 10.13
N CYS A 43 -11.86 -1.99 9.64
CA CYS A 43 -13.20 -1.47 9.75
C CYS A 43 -13.49 -0.60 8.52
N ARG A 44 -14.77 -0.58 8.09
CA ARG A 44 -15.24 -0.01 6.81
C ARG A 44 -14.83 -0.83 5.59
N SER A 45 -15.74 -1.02 4.65
CA SER A 45 -15.54 -1.89 3.49
C SER A 45 -14.38 -1.44 2.60
N GLU A 46 -14.15 -0.13 2.48
CA GLU A 46 -13.01 0.49 1.77
C GLU A 46 -11.61 0.18 2.35
N ARG A 47 -11.54 -0.65 3.40
CA ARG A 47 -10.31 -1.04 4.12
C ARG A 47 -10.10 -2.56 4.19
N LEU A 48 -11.10 -3.36 3.78
CA LEU A 48 -11.13 -4.81 3.88
C LEU A 48 -10.77 -5.49 2.55
#